data_AF-A0AAW9I2B0-F1
#
_entry.id   AF-A0AAW9I2B0-F1
#
_cell.length_a   1.000
_cell.length_b   1.000
_cell.length_c   1.000
_cell.angle_alpha   90.00
_cell.angle_beta   90.00
_cell.angle_gamma   90.00
#
_symmetry.space_group_name_H-M   'P 1'
#
loop_
_entity.id
_entity.type
_entity.pdbx_description
1 polymer ?
#
loop_
_entity_poly.entity_id
_entity_poly.type
_entity_poly.pdbx_seq_one_letter_code
_entity_poly.pdbx_strand_id
1 'polypeptide(L)'
;SRPDKFGGSALTGVQPYMGNKIPDLTGSVVCTDFAQNEESEPPVRGVLAYTRATRNCKLNDFSIIETDYNFESQSAYYVCLGTNMNQTRLYLGVYGSANVTDFNKGTIFEIVP
;
A
#
# COMPACT_ATOMS: atom_id res chain seq x y z
N SER A 1 -0.46 -17.56 12.10
CA SER A 1 -1.25 -16.57 11.34
C SER A 1 -2.69 -16.58 11.84
N ARG A 2 -3.46 -15.51 11.61
CA ARG A 2 -4.92 -15.53 11.78
C ARG A 2 -5.52 -15.90 10.42
N PRO A 3 -6.28 -17.00 10.28
CA PRO A 3 -6.67 -17.54 8.97
C PRO A 3 -7.38 -16.54 8.05
N ASP A 4 -8.19 -15.65 8.62
CA ASP A 4 -9.04 -14.72 7.85
C ASP A 4 -8.52 -13.28 7.86
N LYS A 5 -7.22 -13.07 8.17
CA LYS A 5 -6.64 -11.73 8.27
C LYS A 5 -5.39 -11.63 7.42
N PHE A 6 -5.26 -10.48 6.76
CA PHE A 6 -4.03 -10.11 6.06
C PHE A 6 -2.85 -10.11 7.04
N GLY A 7 -1.85 -10.93 6.75
CA GLY A 7 -0.55 -10.90 7.41
C GLY A 7 0.43 -10.23 6.47
N GLY A 8 0.84 -9.00 6.78
CA GLY A 8 1.86 -8.33 5.99
C GLY A 8 3.24 -8.94 6.22
N SER A 9 4.02 -9.08 5.16
CA SER A 9 5.37 -9.67 5.21
C SER A 9 6.46 -8.62 5.44
N ALA A 10 6.25 -7.42 4.91
CA ALA A 10 7.12 -6.25 5.02
C ALA A 10 6.27 -4.97 4.95
N LEU A 11 5.53 -4.70 6.03
CA LEU A 11 4.81 -3.44 6.21
C LEU A 11 5.80 -2.27 6.24
N THR A 12 5.83 -1.51 5.15
CA THR A 12 6.67 -0.36 4.88
C THR A 12 5.79 0.85 4.56
N GLY A 13 6.40 2.04 4.40
CA GLY A 13 5.68 3.21 3.91
C GLY A 13 4.45 3.57 4.74
N VAL A 14 4.60 3.71 6.07
CA VAL A 14 3.47 4.03 6.95
C VAL A 14 3.19 5.53 6.89
N GLN A 15 1.98 5.90 6.47
CA GLN A 15 1.56 7.30 6.35
C GLN A 15 0.15 7.54 6.89
N PRO A 16 -0.06 8.59 7.71
CA PRO A 16 -1.41 9.00 8.09
C PRO A 16 -2.14 9.68 6.91
N TYR A 17 -3.44 9.45 6.78
CA TYR A 17 -4.32 10.16 5.86
C TYR A 17 -5.31 11.04 6.64
N MET A 18 -5.07 12.35 6.58
CA MET A 18 -5.88 13.40 7.21
C MET A 18 -6.84 14.07 6.21
N GLY A 19 -6.83 13.62 4.96
CA GLY A 19 -7.77 14.08 3.94
C GLY A 19 -9.17 13.50 4.12
N ASN A 20 -10.11 14.03 3.34
CA ASN A 20 -11.50 13.59 3.29
C ASN A 20 -11.96 13.24 1.87
N LYS A 21 -11.04 13.26 0.89
CA LYS A 21 -11.36 12.97 -0.52
C LYS A 21 -11.68 11.50 -0.73
N ILE A 22 -10.99 10.61 -0.01
CA ILE A 22 -11.27 9.17 0.04
C ILE A 22 -11.95 8.91 1.39
N PRO A 23 -13.30 8.90 1.46
CA PRO A 23 -14.02 8.91 2.73
C PRO A 23 -13.62 7.75 3.65
N ASP A 24 -13.43 6.56 3.07
CA ASP A 24 -13.08 5.34 3.81
C ASP A 24 -11.69 5.40 4.47
N LEU A 25 -10.78 6.22 3.95
CA LEU A 25 -9.44 6.38 4.51
C LEU A 25 -9.36 7.53 5.53
N THR A 26 -10.39 8.36 5.67
CA THR A 26 -10.36 9.54 6.54
C THR A 26 -9.95 9.17 7.98
N GLY A 27 -8.85 9.75 8.47
CA GLY A 27 -8.33 9.49 9.81
C GLY A 27 -7.70 8.10 9.98
N SER A 28 -7.36 7.43 8.88
CA SER A 28 -6.66 6.15 8.89
C SER A 28 -5.14 6.33 8.74
N VAL A 29 -4.43 5.24 9.03
CA VAL A 29 -3.03 5.05 8.70
C VAL A 29 -2.97 4.04 7.56
N VAL A 30 -2.31 4.41 6.48
CA VAL A 30 -2.10 3.59 5.28
C VAL A 30 -0.66 3.10 5.28
N CYS A 31 -0.46 1.87 4.87
CA CYS A 31 0.86 1.25 4.72
C CYS A 31 0.91 0.42 3.44
N THR A 32 2.13 0.20 2.95
CA THR A 32 2.41 -0.71 1.85
C THR A 32 2.99 -1.99 2.38
N ASP A 33 2.64 -3.11 1.77
CA ASP A 33 3.39 -4.35 1.93
C ASP A 33 4.18 -4.61 0.65
N PHE A 34 5.50 -4.77 0.79
CA PHE A 34 6.34 -5.13 -0.34
C PHE A 34 6.04 -6.58 -0.71
N ALA A 35 5.68 -6.81 -1.98
CA ALA A 35 5.34 -8.14 -2.45
C ALA A 35 6.55 -9.08 -2.32
N GLN A 36 6.47 -10.05 -1.41
CA GLN A 36 7.47 -11.10 -1.26
C GLN A 36 7.02 -12.36 -2.00
N ASN A 37 7.81 -12.74 -2.99
CA ASN A 37 7.63 -13.92 -3.85
C ASN A 37 7.89 -15.22 -3.09
N GLU A 38 7.08 -15.60 -2.11
CA GLU A 38 7.28 -16.91 -1.48
C GLU A 38 6.46 -18.03 -2.14
N GLU A 39 5.26 -17.76 -2.68
CA GLU A 39 4.39 -18.83 -3.23
C GLU A 39 3.54 -18.49 -4.48
N SER A 40 3.51 -17.25 -4.96
CA SER A 40 2.60 -16.83 -6.04
C SER A 40 3.29 -16.76 -7.41
N GLU A 41 2.70 -17.40 -8.43
CA GLU A 41 3.12 -17.23 -9.83
C GLU A 41 2.94 -15.76 -10.29
N PRO A 42 3.83 -15.23 -11.14
CA PRO A 42 3.69 -13.87 -11.69
C PRO A 42 2.34 -13.66 -12.41
N PRO A 43 1.78 -12.44 -12.41
CA PRO A 43 2.40 -11.18 -11.97
C PRO A 43 2.26 -10.92 -10.47
N VAL A 44 3.35 -10.45 -9.88
CA VAL A 44 3.46 -10.19 -8.44
C VAL A 44 2.96 -8.78 -8.15
N ARG A 45 2.14 -8.60 -7.11
CA ARG A 45 1.59 -7.28 -6.74
C ARG A 45 1.80 -6.98 -5.27
N GLY A 46 2.25 -5.74 -4.99
CA GLY A 46 2.27 -5.18 -3.65
C GLY A 46 0.86 -4.95 -3.12
N VAL A 47 0.74 -4.79 -1.81
CA VAL A 47 -0.56 -4.57 -1.16
C VAL A 47 -0.57 -3.20 -0.50
N LEU A 48 -1.66 -2.48 -0.67
CA LEU A 48 -1.98 -1.33 0.16
C LEU A 48 -2.92 -1.79 1.26
N ALA A 49 -2.59 -1.45 2.50
CA ALA A 49 -3.42 -1.75 3.65
C ALA A 49 -3.67 -0.48 4.45
N TYR A 50 -4.80 -0.44 5.13
CA TYR A 50 -5.11 0.64 6.06
C TYR A 50 -5.69 0.11 7.36
N THR A 51 -5.50 0.89 8.41
CA THR A 51 -6.12 0.68 9.72
C THR A 51 -6.53 2.03 10.31
N ARG A 52 -7.57 2.03 11.13
CA ARG A 52 -7.99 3.24 11.84
C ARG A 52 -7.37 3.27 13.23
N ALA A 53 -6.98 4.46 13.66
CA ALA A 53 -6.49 4.65 15.02
C ALA A 53 -7.65 4.44 16.01
N THR A 54 -7.47 3.53 16.96
CA THR A 54 -8.44 3.26 18.03
C THR A 54 -7.86 3.71 19.37
N ARG A 55 -8.70 4.30 20.24
CA ARG A 55 -8.27 4.81 21.55
C ARG A 55 -8.23 3.72 22.64
N ASN A 56 -8.67 2.52 22.34
CA ASN A 56 -8.87 1.44 23.32
C ASN A 56 -7.63 0.56 23.54
N CYS A 57 -6.47 0.95 23.00
CA CYS A 57 -5.20 0.20 23.06
C CYS A 57 -5.32 -1.27 22.64
N LYS A 58 -6.34 -1.62 21.84
CA LYS A 58 -6.50 -2.97 21.28
C LYS A 58 -5.72 -3.09 19.97
N LEU A 59 -5.29 -4.32 19.68
CA LEU A 59 -4.72 -4.65 18.37
C LEU A 59 -5.76 -4.35 17.28
N ASN A 60 -5.36 -3.57 16.27
CA ASN A 60 -6.22 -3.28 15.13
C ASN A 60 -6.00 -4.30 14.03
N ASP A 61 -7.09 -4.64 13.33
CA ASP A 61 -7.01 -5.40 12.09
C ASP A 61 -6.77 -4.45 10.92
N PHE A 62 -6.09 -4.95 9.88
CA PHE A 62 -5.87 -4.22 8.63
C PHE A 62 -6.96 -4.56 7.61
N SER A 63 -7.30 -3.59 6.79
CA SER A 63 -8.15 -3.75 5.60
C SER A 63 -7.31 -3.48 4.36
N ILE A 64 -7.57 -4.21 3.28
CA ILE A 64 -6.85 -4.09 2.01
C ILE A 64 -7.53 -3.01 1.16
N ILE A 65 -6.72 -2.19 0.49
CA ILE A 65 -7.18 -1.26 -0.54
C ILE A 65 -7.02 -1.95 -1.89
N GLU A 66 -8.13 -2.23 -2.56
CA GLU A 66 -8.12 -2.72 -3.93
C GLU A 66 -7.91 -1.55 -4.89
N THR A 67 -6.86 -1.62 -5.71
CA THR A 67 -6.57 -0.61 -6.73
C THR A 67 -7.04 -1.12 -8.09
N ASP A 68 -7.68 -0.26 -8.88
CA ASP A 68 -8.21 -0.56 -10.21
C ASP A 68 -7.19 -0.35 -11.36
N TYR A 69 -5.99 0.12 -11.04
CA TYR A 69 -4.95 0.37 -12.03
C TYR A 69 -4.50 -0.92 -12.75
N ASN A 70 -4.55 -0.90 -14.08
CA ASN A 70 -4.14 -2.03 -14.89
C ASN A 70 -2.62 -2.02 -15.15
N PHE A 71 -1.89 -2.86 -14.40
CA PHE A 71 -0.47 -3.14 -14.62
C PHE A 71 -0.22 -4.15 -15.75
N GLU A 72 -1.26 -4.54 -16.50
CA GLU A 72 -1.20 -5.57 -17.54
C GLU A 72 -0.61 -6.89 -16.98
N SER A 73 0.28 -7.52 -17.74
CA SER A 73 1.03 -8.70 -17.30
C SER A 73 2.31 -8.36 -16.52
N GLN A 74 2.52 -7.09 -16.16
CA GLN A 74 3.72 -6.67 -15.43
C GLN A 74 3.51 -6.84 -13.92
N SER A 75 4.58 -7.23 -13.23
CA SER A 75 4.63 -7.17 -11.76
C SER A 75 4.63 -5.72 -11.29
N ALA A 76 4.06 -5.47 -10.12
CA ALA A 76 3.94 -4.15 -9.51
C ALA A 76 4.34 -4.21 -8.04
N TYR A 77 5.59 -3.85 -7.73
CA TYR A 77 6.15 -3.81 -6.40
C TYR A 77 5.87 -2.46 -5.75
N TYR A 78 5.11 -2.44 -4.66
CA TYR A 78 4.80 -1.22 -3.92
C TYR A 78 5.96 -0.93 -2.97
N VAL A 79 6.76 0.09 -3.26
CA VAL A 79 8.06 0.32 -2.61
C VAL A 79 8.07 1.48 -1.64
N CYS A 80 7.23 2.49 -1.86
CA CYS A 80 7.15 3.63 -0.97
C CYS A 80 5.76 4.26 -0.98
N LEU A 81 5.39 4.84 0.15
CA LEU A 81 4.17 5.62 0.33
C LEU A 81 4.54 6.95 0.95
N GLY A 82 4.13 8.04 0.29
CA GLY A 82 4.33 9.41 0.73
C GLY A 82 3.01 10.18 0.82
N THR A 83 3.06 11.35 1.44
CA THR A 83 1.94 12.29 1.46
C THR A 83 2.37 13.68 1.08
N ASN A 84 1.42 14.53 0.70
CA ASN A 84 1.69 15.97 0.68
C ASN A 84 1.89 16.51 2.12
N MET A 85 2.39 17.74 2.24
CA MET A 85 2.69 18.39 3.54
C MET A 85 1.52 18.37 4.52
N ASN A 86 0.29 18.47 4.02
CA ASN A 86 -0.92 18.51 4.85
C ASN A 86 -1.56 17.12 5.05
N GLN A 87 -0.91 16.04 4.59
CA GLN A 87 -1.38 14.65 4.74
C GLN A 87 -2.76 14.37 4.14
N THR A 88 -3.16 15.15 3.13
CA THR A 88 -4.47 15.08 2.45
C THR A 88 -4.46 14.29 1.14
N ARG A 89 -3.27 13.97 0.62
CA ARG A 89 -3.04 13.23 -0.62
C ARG A 89 -1.98 12.18 -0.36
N LEU A 90 -2.16 10.99 -0.92
CA LEU A 90 -1.23 9.87 -0.83
C LEU A 90 -0.58 9.64 -2.19
N TYR A 91 0.71 9.33 -2.17
CA TYR A 91 1.49 9.03 -3.35
C TYR A 91 2.17 7.68 -3.19
N LEU A 92 1.92 6.78 -4.14
CA LEU A 92 2.46 5.42 -4.15
C LEU A 92 3.58 5.31 -5.19
N GLY A 93 4.78 4.96 -4.75
CA GLY A 93 5.85 4.54 -5.64
C GLY A 93 5.73 3.06 -5.98
N VAL A 94 5.74 2.75 -7.27
CA VAL A 94 5.62 1.38 -7.79
C VAL A 94 6.80 1.08 -8.70
N TYR A 95 7.33 -0.13 -8.60
CA TYR A 95 8.39 -0.65 -9.46
C TYR A 95 7.94 -1.90 -10.22
N GLY A 96 8.39 -2.03 -11.47
CA GLY A 96 8.16 -3.24 -12.29
C GLY A 96 9.07 -4.43 -11.95
N SER A 97 10.01 -4.26 -11.02
CA SER A 97 11.01 -5.25 -10.62
C SER A 97 11.25 -5.17 -9.11
N ALA A 98 11.62 -6.29 -8.50
CA ALA A 98 12.04 -6.31 -7.10
C ALA A 98 13.36 -5.55 -6.89
N ASN A 99 14.16 -5.39 -7.96
CA ASN A 99 15.35 -4.56 -7.93
C ASN A 99 15.01 -3.10 -8.25
N VAL A 100 15.02 -2.24 -7.23
CA VAL A 100 14.73 -0.80 -7.35
C VAL A 100 15.81 -0.01 -8.10
N THR A 101 16.93 -0.64 -8.47
CA THR A 101 17.98 -0.02 -9.28
C THR A 101 17.80 -0.23 -10.78
N ASP A 102 16.82 -1.05 -11.19
CA ASP A 102 16.55 -1.29 -12.60
C ASP A 102 16.03 0.00 -13.27
N PHE A 103 16.76 0.42 -14.31
CA PHE A 103 16.48 1.68 -15.00
C PHE A 103 15.10 1.72 -15.63
N ASN A 104 14.40 2.85 -15.46
CA ASN A 104 13.10 3.13 -16.07
C ASN A 104 11.99 2.13 -15.70
N LYS A 105 12.10 1.48 -14.53
CA LYS A 105 11.07 0.57 -14.00
C LYS A 105 10.24 1.18 -12.87
N GLY A 106 10.57 2.38 -12.40
CA GLY A 106 9.86 3.09 -11.35
C GLY A 106 8.85 4.10 -11.88
N THR A 107 7.70 4.20 -11.22
CA THR A 107 6.69 5.24 -11.45
C THR A 107 6.06 5.67 -10.11
N ILE A 108 5.40 6.83 -10.10
CA ILE A 108 4.70 7.36 -8.91
C ILE A 108 3.24 7.64 -9.30
N PHE A 109 2.32 7.15 -8.47
CA PHE A 109 0.88 7.37 -8.60
C PHE A 109 0.36 8.24 -7.47
N GLU A 110 -0.63 9.10 -7.74
CA GLU A 110 -1.49 9.68 -6.70
C GLU A 110 -2.64 8.71 -6.44
N ILE A 111 -2.92 8.39 -5.18
CA ILE A 111 -4.08 7.57 -4.81
C ILE A 111 -5.30 8.50 -4.79
N VAL A 112 -6.27 8.18 -5.64
CA VAL A 112 -7.52 8.93 -5.81
C VAL A 112 -8.73 8.02 -5.49
N PRO A 113 -9.92 8.60 -5.21
CA PRO A 113 -11.14 7.84 -4.95
C PRO A 113 -11.66 7.09 -6.17
#